data_AF-A0A815X8U0-F1
#
_entry.id   AF-A0A815X8U0-F1
#
_cell.length_a   1.000
_cell.length_b   1.000
_cell.length_c   1.000
_cell.angle_alpha   90.00
_cell.angle_beta   90.00
_cell.angle_gamma   90.00
#
_symmetry.space_group_name_H-M   'P 1'
#
loop_
_entity.id
_entity.type
_entity.pdbx_description
1 polymer ?
#
loop_
_entity_poly.entity_id
_entity_poly.type
_entity_poly.pdbx_seq_one_letter_code
_entity_poly.pdbx_strand_id
1 'polypeptide(L)'
;KSTLTDALVYKAGIITEQQAGQRRFTDSLEAEQEKGITIKSSSVSMFYELDDQVLGDLKRDGNGFLVNLIDSPGHVDFSSEVTAALRVTDGALLVVDAVSGVSVQTETVLRQALSERVQLTLVINKVDRCILEQKLEPEELYQKLSGIVARCNALIATYRSTDDAIYSDEHFNPKLGNVAFASGKHGWAFTIPQFATFLAEKAKTTKEKYLDRLWGESYYSSMNKKWLSYEQSRSTDDAKRGFTQFILQPLYQILNACAELNMSEVRTILSKIDIKIPADKLDETLLDSKTIMSNVMKRWLPASEAMLHLIVLHLPSPVQAQVYRIQHLYEGPQDDQVACAMKA
;
A
#
# COMPACT_ATOMS: atom_id res chain seq x y z
N LYS A 1 -5.26 -9.63 1.72
CA LYS A 1 -5.12 -9.69 0.25
C LYS A 1 -6.47 -9.44 -0.41
N SER A 2 -7.43 -10.39 -0.38
CA SER A 2 -8.72 -10.26 -1.09
C SER A 2 -9.49 -8.96 -0.80
N THR A 3 -9.52 -8.46 0.44
CA THR A 3 -10.18 -7.18 0.75
C THR A 3 -9.56 -5.95 0.08
N LEU A 4 -8.25 -5.96 -0.16
CA LEU A 4 -7.56 -4.89 -0.91
C LEU A 4 -7.84 -5.01 -2.41
N THR A 5 -7.90 -6.26 -2.92
CA THR A 5 -8.31 -6.57 -4.29
C THR A 5 -9.74 -6.04 -4.55
N ASP A 6 -10.69 -6.32 -3.67
CA ASP A 6 -12.06 -5.81 -3.76
C ASP A 6 -12.12 -4.27 -3.83
N ALA A 7 -11.25 -3.57 -3.10
CA ALA A 7 -11.20 -2.11 -3.12
C ALA A 7 -10.80 -1.56 -4.50
N LEU A 8 -9.88 -2.24 -5.20
CA LEU A 8 -9.51 -1.91 -6.58
C LEU A 8 -10.69 -2.17 -7.52
N VAL A 9 -11.26 -3.38 -7.48
CA VAL A 9 -12.38 -3.77 -8.35
C VAL A 9 -13.59 -2.83 -8.18
N TYR A 10 -13.85 -2.37 -6.95
CA TYR A 10 -14.86 -1.36 -6.68
C TYR A 10 -14.57 -0.01 -7.35
N LYS A 11 -13.35 0.51 -7.20
CA LYS A 11 -12.94 1.79 -7.80
C LYS A 11 -12.99 1.73 -9.34
N ALA A 12 -12.75 0.57 -9.94
CA ALA A 12 -12.89 0.34 -11.37
C ALA A 12 -14.35 0.33 -11.86
N GLY A 13 -15.34 0.44 -10.97
CA GLY A 13 -16.77 0.44 -11.32
C GLY A 13 -17.32 -0.94 -11.71
N ILE A 14 -16.55 -2.01 -11.49
CA ILE A 14 -16.92 -3.38 -11.86
C ILE A 14 -17.92 -3.97 -10.86
N ILE A 15 -17.83 -3.57 -9.59
CA ILE A 15 -18.71 -4.05 -8.51
C ILE A 15 -19.29 -2.87 -7.71
N THR A 16 -20.41 -3.12 -7.01
CA THR A 16 -21.03 -2.13 -6.13
C THR A 16 -20.36 -2.08 -4.75
N GLU A 17 -20.53 -0.96 -4.03
CA GLU A 17 -19.89 -0.74 -2.71
C GLU A 17 -20.30 -1.80 -1.68
N GLN A 18 -21.55 -2.28 -1.73
CA GLN A 18 -22.07 -3.32 -0.84
C GLN A 18 -21.42 -4.69 -1.11
N GLN A 19 -20.99 -4.96 -2.34
CA GLN A 19 -20.33 -6.22 -2.72
C GLN A 19 -18.84 -6.19 -2.37
N ALA A 20 -18.22 -5.01 -2.38
CA ALA A 20 -16.81 -4.80 -2.03
C ALA A 20 -16.57 -5.05 -0.52
N GLY A 21 -15.79 -6.08 -0.18
CA GLY A 21 -15.40 -6.42 1.18
C GLY A 21 -16.30 -7.44 1.91
N GLN A 22 -17.54 -7.66 1.44
CA GLN A 22 -18.40 -8.76 1.95
C GLN A 22 -18.30 -10.02 1.10
N ARG A 23 -18.25 -9.87 -0.23
CA ARG A 23 -18.34 -11.00 -1.17
C ARG A 23 -17.01 -11.54 -1.68
N ARG A 24 -15.87 -10.88 -1.40
CA ARG A 24 -14.52 -11.26 -1.89
C ARG A 24 -14.60 -11.68 -3.35
N PHE A 25 -14.75 -10.72 -4.25
CA PHE A 25 -15.17 -10.98 -5.64
C PHE A 25 -14.26 -11.97 -6.38
N THR A 26 -12.97 -11.99 -6.06
CA THR A 26 -12.00 -12.92 -6.65
C THR A 26 -12.06 -14.34 -6.08
N ASP A 27 -12.64 -14.51 -4.88
CA ASP A 27 -12.89 -15.80 -4.23
C ASP A 27 -14.25 -16.34 -4.73
N SER A 28 -14.26 -16.83 -5.97
CA SER A 28 -15.49 -17.24 -6.69
C SER A 28 -16.03 -18.63 -6.28
N LEU A 29 -15.21 -19.49 -5.67
CA LEU A 29 -15.60 -20.83 -5.23
C LEU A 29 -16.24 -20.80 -3.84
N GLU A 30 -17.28 -21.61 -3.62
CA GLU A 30 -17.92 -21.73 -2.29
C GLU A 30 -16.92 -22.13 -1.19
N ALA A 31 -15.99 -23.03 -1.51
CA ALA A 31 -14.92 -23.43 -0.60
C ALA A 31 -13.94 -22.30 -0.27
N GLU A 32 -13.72 -21.32 -1.17
CA GLU A 32 -12.88 -20.15 -0.91
C GLU A 32 -13.56 -19.19 0.06
N GLN A 33 -14.87 -19.00 -0.11
CA GLN A 33 -15.68 -18.15 0.75
C GLN A 33 -15.80 -18.72 2.17
N GLU A 34 -16.02 -20.05 2.28
CA GLU A 34 -16.14 -20.74 3.56
C GLU A 34 -14.82 -20.78 4.34
N LYS A 35 -13.70 -21.09 3.66
CA LYS A 35 -12.38 -21.18 4.29
C LYS A 35 -11.68 -19.83 4.43
N GLY A 36 -12.17 -18.83 3.72
CA GLY A 36 -11.63 -17.49 3.68
C GLY A 36 -10.22 -17.37 3.08
N ILE A 37 -9.86 -18.28 2.19
CA ILE A 37 -8.58 -18.34 1.47
C ILE A 37 -8.82 -18.37 -0.04
N THR A 38 -7.94 -17.74 -0.82
CA THR A 38 -7.94 -17.88 -2.29
C THR A 38 -7.31 -19.22 -2.65
N ILE A 39 -8.06 -20.03 -3.41
CA ILE A 39 -7.68 -21.37 -3.86
C ILE A 39 -7.26 -21.33 -5.33
N LYS A 40 -7.93 -20.54 -6.17
CA LYS A 40 -7.62 -20.39 -7.59
C LYS A 40 -7.26 -18.97 -7.98
N SER A 41 -6.38 -18.85 -8.97
CA SER A 41 -6.05 -17.56 -9.56
C SER A 41 -7.22 -16.99 -10.37
N SER A 42 -7.70 -15.79 -10.00
CA SER A 42 -8.72 -15.04 -10.72
C SER A 42 -8.09 -13.82 -11.39
N SER A 43 -8.52 -13.48 -12.62
CA SER A 43 -8.02 -12.30 -13.35
C SER A 43 -9.13 -11.26 -13.53
N VAL A 44 -8.79 -9.99 -13.30
CA VAL A 44 -9.71 -8.86 -13.48
C VAL A 44 -8.97 -7.74 -14.20
N SER A 45 -9.53 -7.28 -15.32
CA SER A 45 -9.04 -6.09 -16.03
C SER A 45 -9.78 -4.86 -15.53
N MET A 46 -9.02 -3.82 -15.18
CA MET A 46 -9.54 -2.58 -14.62
C MET A 46 -8.95 -1.40 -15.36
N PHE A 47 -9.79 -0.41 -15.70
CA PHE A 47 -9.36 0.82 -16.34
C PHE A 47 -9.42 1.97 -15.35
N TYR A 48 -8.36 2.79 -15.31
CA TYR A 48 -8.24 3.95 -14.44
C TYR A 48 -7.69 5.14 -15.20
N GLU A 49 -8.20 6.32 -14.88
CA GLU A 49 -7.60 7.59 -15.30
C GLU A 49 -6.97 8.25 -14.07
N LEU A 50 -5.74 8.72 -14.21
CA LEU A 50 -5.01 9.40 -13.14
C LEU A 50 -4.67 10.84 -13.54
N ASP A 51 -4.69 11.74 -12.56
CA ASP A 51 -4.39 13.15 -12.81
C ASP A 51 -2.92 13.38 -13.12
N ASP A 52 -2.63 14.36 -13.97
CA ASP A 52 -1.25 14.72 -14.36
C ASP A 52 -0.36 15.07 -13.16
N GLN A 53 -0.94 15.61 -12.09
CA GLN A 53 -0.23 15.94 -10.86
C GLN A 53 0.33 14.71 -10.14
N VAL A 54 -0.38 13.58 -10.21
CA VAL A 54 0.04 12.31 -9.62
C VAL A 54 1.11 11.67 -10.46
N LEU A 55 0.91 11.69 -11.78
CA LEU A 55 1.75 10.97 -12.73
C LEU A 55 3.08 11.67 -13.02
N GLY A 56 3.17 12.99 -12.79
CA GLY A 56 4.41 13.76 -12.94
C GLY A 56 5.10 13.50 -14.28
N ASP A 57 6.42 13.29 -14.22
CA ASP A 57 7.29 13.09 -15.39
C ASP A 57 7.31 11.65 -15.95
N LEU A 58 6.37 10.79 -15.52
CA LEU A 58 6.29 9.41 -16.02
C LEU A 58 6.07 9.41 -17.54
N LYS A 59 6.96 8.75 -18.28
CA LYS A 59 6.85 8.56 -19.73
C LYS A 59 5.62 7.69 -20.04
N ARG A 60 4.59 8.30 -20.61
CA ARG A 60 3.28 7.67 -20.87
C ARG A 60 2.62 8.22 -22.12
N ASP A 61 1.65 7.49 -22.66
CA ASP A 61 0.76 7.94 -23.72
C ASP A 61 -0.63 8.18 -23.13
N GLY A 62 -0.91 9.44 -22.77
CA GLY A 62 -2.12 9.83 -22.05
C GLY A 62 -2.15 9.40 -20.58
N ASN A 63 -3.34 9.55 -19.98
CA ASN A 63 -3.56 9.38 -18.54
C ASN A 63 -4.40 8.15 -18.17
N GLY A 64 -4.79 7.35 -19.18
CA GLY A 64 -5.54 6.12 -19.01
C GLY A 64 -4.61 4.92 -18.83
N PHE A 65 -4.88 4.10 -17.82
CA PHE A 65 -4.11 2.90 -17.50
C PHE A 65 -5.04 1.70 -17.44
N LEU A 66 -4.67 0.65 -18.18
CA LEU A 66 -5.29 -0.67 -18.08
C LEU A 66 -4.45 -1.54 -17.15
N VAL A 67 -5.04 -1.96 -16.04
CA VAL A 67 -4.39 -2.82 -15.04
C VAL A 67 -5.05 -4.19 -15.07
N ASN A 68 -4.27 -5.22 -15.40
CA ASN A 68 -4.69 -6.61 -15.29
C ASN A 68 -4.23 -7.16 -13.94
N LEU A 69 -5.16 -7.41 -13.04
CA LEU A 69 -4.89 -7.95 -11.72
C LEU A 69 -5.09 -9.46 -11.72
N ILE A 70 -4.07 -10.20 -11.31
CA ILE A 70 -4.13 -11.65 -11.09
C ILE A 70 -4.05 -11.90 -9.59
N ASP A 71 -5.11 -12.45 -9.01
CA ASP A 71 -5.18 -12.74 -7.58
C ASP A 71 -4.67 -14.16 -7.30
N SER A 72 -3.39 -14.31 -6.93
CA SER A 72 -2.77 -15.63 -6.72
C SER A 72 -3.09 -16.22 -5.33
N PRO A 73 -3.18 -17.56 -5.16
CA PRO A 73 -3.38 -18.19 -3.87
C PRO A 73 -2.35 -17.78 -2.81
N GLY A 74 -2.78 -17.62 -1.55
CA GLY A 74 -1.89 -17.24 -0.44
C GLY A 74 -1.35 -18.42 0.37
N HIS A 75 -1.86 -19.63 0.12
CA HIS A 75 -1.52 -20.83 0.89
C HIS A 75 -0.37 -21.60 0.23
N VAL A 76 0.53 -22.16 1.06
CA VAL A 76 1.75 -22.86 0.59
C VAL A 76 1.45 -24.06 -0.31
N ASP A 77 0.32 -24.72 -0.08
CA ASP A 77 -0.13 -25.88 -0.84
C ASP A 77 -0.42 -25.57 -2.33
N PHE A 78 -0.59 -24.30 -2.69
CA PHE A 78 -0.87 -23.85 -4.06
C PHE A 78 0.33 -23.08 -4.66
N SER A 79 1.54 -23.38 -4.20
CA SER A 79 2.77 -22.71 -4.66
C SER A 79 3.01 -22.77 -6.17
N SER A 80 2.57 -23.84 -6.84
CA SER A 80 2.65 -23.96 -8.31
C SER A 80 1.75 -22.96 -9.04
N GLU A 81 0.56 -22.68 -8.52
CA GLU A 81 -0.31 -21.64 -9.07
C GLU A 81 0.28 -20.24 -8.86
N VAL A 82 0.90 -20.00 -7.70
CA VAL A 82 1.59 -18.73 -7.43
C VAL A 82 2.74 -18.51 -8.41
N THR A 83 3.56 -19.54 -8.68
CA THR A 83 4.63 -19.45 -9.68
C THR A 83 4.08 -19.21 -11.08
N ALA A 84 3.01 -19.90 -11.48
CA ALA A 84 2.38 -19.69 -12.77
C ALA A 84 1.84 -18.26 -12.94
N ALA A 85 1.21 -17.71 -11.89
CA ALA A 85 0.74 -16.33 -11.87
C ALA A 85 1.89 -15.32 -11.97
N LEU A 86 2.98 -15.53 -11.22
CA LEU A 86 4.15 -14.65 -11.25
C LEU A 86 4.85 -14.67 -12.61
N ARG A 87 4.90 -15.82 -13.29
CA ARG A 87 5.55 -15.94 -14.60
C ARG A 87 4.89 -15.09 -15.68
N VAL A 88 3.59 -14.79 -15.58
CA VAL A 88 2.85 -13.92 -16.51
C VAL A 88 2.65 -12.49 -16.02
N THR A 89 3.07 -12.19 -14.79
CA THR A 89 2.84 -10.87 -14.15
C THR A 89 4.13 -10.05 -14.16
N ASP A 90 4.06 -8.76 -14.52
CA ASP A 90 5.25 -7.89 -14.59
C ASP A 90 5.64 -7.26 -13.24
N GLY A 91 4.66 -7.05 -12.37
CA GLY A 91 4.88 -6.49 -11.04
C GLY A 91 3.87 -7.01 -10.02
N ALA A 92 4.24 -7.06 -8.74
CA ALA A 92 3.38 -7.58 -7.68
C ALA A 92 3.31 -6.67 -6.45
N LEU A 93 2.13 -6.68 -5.82
CA LEU A 93 1.89 -6.06 -4.52
C LEU A 93 2.15 -7.09 -3.41
N LEU A 94 3.26 -6.97 -2.70
CA LEU A 94 3.58 -7.82 -1.55
C LEU A 94 2.81 -7.34 -0.32
N VAL A 95 1.82 -8.12 0.13
CA VAL A 95 1.02 -7.77 1.31
C VAL A 95 1.60 -8.43 2.56
N VAL A 96 1.99 -7.62 3.55
CA VAL A 96 2.54 -8.05 4.84
C VAL A 96 1.61 -7.63 5.96
N ASP A 97 1.40 -8.50 6.96
CA ASP A 97 0.60 -8.19 8.13
C ASP A 97 1.42 -7.33 9.11
N ALA A 98 0.90 -6.16 9.50
CA ALA A 98 1.52 -5.30 10.48
C ALA A 98 1.68 -6.00 11.84
N VAL A 99 0.74 -6.88 12.22
CA VAL A 99 0.73 -7.59 13.50
C VAL A 99 1.77 -8.71 13.52
N SER A 100 1.70 -9.60 12.53
CA SER A 100 2.56 -10.80 12.44
C SER A 100 3.93 -10.53 11.83
N GLY A 101 4.06 -9.45 11.07
CA GLY A 101 5.26 -9.13 10.31
C GLY A 101 5.50 -10.10 9.14
N VAL A 102 6.76 -10.22 8.75
CA VAL A 102 7.20 -11.11 7.67
C VAL A 102 7.15 -12.56 8.16
N SER A 103 6.32 -13.36 7.50
CA SER A 103 6.15 -14.79 7.79
C SER A 103 6.91 -15.66 6.78
N VAL A 104 7.08 -16.95 7.08
CA VAL A 104 7.71 -17.93 6.16
C VAL A 104 6.98 -17.97 4.81
N GLN A 105 5.67 -17.78 4.80
CA GLN A 105 4.87 -17.74 3.57
C GLN A 105 5.21 -16.48 2.75
N THR A 106 5.29 -15.33 3.41
CA THR A 106 5.69 -14.06 2.79
C THR A 106 7.07 -14.18 2.15
N GLU A 107 8.03 -14.78 2.87
CA GLU A 107 9.38 -15.01 2.38
C GLU A 107 9.41 -15.95 1.18
N THR A 108 8.62 -17.02 1.21
CA THR A 108 8.54 -17.99 0.10
C THR A 108 8.04 -17.32 -1.18
N VAL A 109 6.95 -16.55 -1.09
CA VAL A 109 6.37 -15.84 -2.24
C VAL A 109 7.29 -14.73 -2.73
N LEU A 110 7.96 -14.00 -1.82
CA LEU A 110 8.97 -13.00 -2.18
C LEU A 110 10.11 -13.66 -2.98
N ARG A 111 10.65 -14.79 -2.51
CA ARG A 111 11.71 -15.51 -3.21
C ARG A 111 11.28 -16.01 -4.59
N GLN A 112 10.04 -16.49 -4.72
CA GLN A 112 9.47 -16.88 -6.01
C GLN A 112 9.36 -15.67 -6.96
N ALA A 113 8.89 -14.52 -6.47
CA ALA A 113 8.75 -13.31 -7.27
C ALA A 113 10.11 -12.78 -7.76
N LEU A 114 11.14 -12.80 -6.92
CA LEU A 114 12.51 -12.47 -7.31
C LEU A 114 13.04 -13.42 -8.38
N SER A 115 12.79 -14.71 -8.22
CA SER A 115 13.22 -15.74 -9.18
C SER A 115 12.55 -15.55 -10.55
N GLU A 116 11.31 -15.06 -10.60
CA GLU A 116 10.57 -14.75 -11.83
C GLU A 116 10.83 -13.33 -12.37
N ARG A 117 11.81 -12.61 -11.79
CA ARG A 117 12.16 -11.22 -12.11
C ARG A 117 10.94 -10.28 -12.12
N VAL A 118 10.02 -10.47 -11.18
CA VAL A 118 8.83 -9.62 -11.02
C VAL A 118 9.20 -8.45 -10.13
N GLN A 119 8.86 -7.21 -10.50
CA GLN A 119 9.14 -6.03 -9.66
C GLN A 119 8.13 -5.92 -8.50
N LEU A 120 8.60 -5.68 -7.28
CA LEU A 120 7.76 -5.66 -6.08
C LEU A 120 7.48 -4.25 -5.55
N THR A 121 6.26 -4.05 -5.03
CA THR A 121 5.91 -2.96 -4.09
C THR A 121 5.37 -3.56 -2.79
N LEU A 122 5.43 -2.83 -1.69
CA LEU A 122 5.06 -3.34 -0.36
C LEU A 122 3.78 -2.70 0.16
N VAL A 123 2.88 -3.52 0.70
CA VAL A 123 1.67 -3.08 1.39
C VAL A 123 1.66 -3.66 2.79
N ILE A 124 1.86 -2.83 3.81
CA ILE A 124 1.76 -3.23 5.21
C ILE A 124 0.31 -3.06 5.65
N ASN A 125 -0.42 -4.18 5.77
CA ASN A 125 -1.84 -4.23 6.04
C ASN A 125 -2.14 -4.51 7.52
N LYS A 126 -3.39 -4.29 7.95
CA LYS A 126 -3.86 -4.47 9.34
C LYS A 126 -3.22 -3.51 10.35
N VAL A 127 -2.83 -2.32 9.90
CA VAL A 127 -2.29 -1.26 10.77
C VAL A 127 -3.31 -0.87 11.85
N ASP A 128 -4.61 -0.93 11.54
CA ASP A 128 -5.71 -0.69 12.48
C ASP A 128 -5.63 -1.58 13.74
N ARG A 129 -5.21 -2.85 13.60
CA ARG A 129 -5.12 -3.76 14.74
C ARG A 129 -3.99 -3.38 15.70
N CYS A 130 -2.89 -2.85 15.18
CA CYS A 130 -1.80 -2.34 16.01
C CYS A 130 -2.25 -1.14 16.86
N ILE A 131 -3.15 -0.31 16.32
CA ILE A 131 -3.68 0.89 16.97
C ILE A 131 -4.79 0.53 17.96
N LEU A 132 -5.81 -0.22 17.52
CA LEU A 132 -7.04 -0.44 18.28
C LEU A 132 -6.97 -1.64 19.22
N GLU A 133 -6.31 -2.73 18.80
CA GLU A 133 -6.24 -3.96 19.59
C GLU A 133 -4.98 -4.01 20.45
N GLN A 134 -3.80 -3.77 19.85
CA GLN A 134 -2.53 -3.79 20.58
C GLN A 134 -2.28 -2.50 21.37
N LYS A 135 -2.96 -1.40 21.00
CA LYS A 135 -2.80 -0.07 21.62
C LYS A 135 -1.33 0.35 21.70
N LEU A 136 -0.57 0.07 20.64
CA LEU A 136 0.83 0.48 20.57
C LEU A 136 0.91 1.98 20.58
N GLU A 137 1.90 2.52 21.28
CA GLU A 137 2.17 3.96 21.19
C GLU A 137 2.68 4.32 19.78
N PRO A 138 2.43 5.55 19.29
CA PRO A 138 2.79 5.93 17.92
C PRO A 138 4.27 5.69 17.54
N GLU A 139 5.21 5.91 18.46
CA GLU A 139 6.64 5.62 18.19
C GLU A 139 6.91 4.12 18.10
N GLU A 140 6.29 3.31 18.96
CA GLU A 140 6.41 1.84 18.91
C GLU A 140 5.85 1.28 17.60
N LEU A 141 4.70 1.81 17.14
CA LEU A 141 4.13 1.44 15.85
C LEU A 141 5.08 1.83 14.71
N TYR A 142 5.66 3.03 14.73
CA TYR A 142 6.66 3.41 13.73
C TYR A 142 7.85 2.44 13.70
N GLN A 143 8.42 2.10 14.85
CA GLN A 143 9.55 1.16 14.93
C GLN A 143 9.16 -0.22 14.39
N LYS A 144 7.96 -0.68 14.69
CA LYS A 144 7.42 -1.94 14.18
C LYS A 144 7.26 -1.92 12.65
N LEU A 145 6.68 -0.86 12.09
CA LEU A 145 6.52 -0.68 10.64
C LEU A 145 7.88 -0.58 9.94
N SER A 146 8.81 0.20 10.49
CA SER A 146 10.18 0.33 10.00
C SER A 146 10.92 -1.00 10.01
N GLY A 147 10.77 -1.78 11.08
CA GLY A 147 11.33 -3.12 11.19
C GLY A 147 10.79 -4.09 10.13
N ILE A 148 9.50 -3.98 9.75
CA ILE A 148 8.93 -4.78 8.66
C ILE A 148 9.58 -4.42 7.32
N VAL A 149 9.72 -3.12 7.02
CA VAL A 149 10.39 -2.65 5.80
C VAL A 149 11.83 -3.16 5.73
N ALA A 150 12.58 -2.98 6.82
CA ALA A 150 13.97 -3.43 6.92
C ALA A 150 14.12 -4.95 6.72
N ARG A 151 13.23 -5.75 7.32
CA ARG A 151 13.22 -7.21 7.12
C ARG A 151 12.94 -7.60 5.68
N CYS A 152 12.00 -6.94 5.01
CA CYS A 152 11.72 -7.21 3.60
C CYS A 152 12.92 -6.89 2.71
N ASN A 153 13.59 -5.76 2.94
CA ASN A 153 14.82 -5.39 2.22
C ASN A 153 15.96 -6.38 2.48
N ALA A 154 16.13 -6.86 3.72
CA ALA A 154 17.13 -7.87 4.04
C ALA A 154 16.87 -9.19 3.29
N LEU A 155 15.61 -9.60 3.14
CA LEU A 155 15.25 -10.78 2.32
C LEU A 155 15.55 -10.55 0.83
N ILE A 156 15.24 -9.37 0.30
CA ILE A 156 15.61 -9.02 -1.09
C ILE A 156 17.13 -9.09 -1.27
N ALA A 157 17.91 -8.48 -0.37
CA ALA A 157 19.37 -8.51 -0.43
C ALA A 157 19.94 -9.93 -0.34
N THR A 158 19.27 -10.83 0.38
CA THR A 158 19.68 -12.24 0.52
C THR A 158 19.37 -13.08 -0.71
N TYR A 159 18.24 -12.84 -1.38
CA TYR A 159 17.73 -13.71 -2.44
C TYR A 159 17.85 -13.14 -3.86
N ARG A 160 18.10 -11.84 -4.02
CA ARG A 160 18.31 -11.25 -5.35
C ARG A 160 19.56 -11.84 -6.00
N SER A 161 19.54 -11.97 -7.32
CA SER A 161 20.75 -12.31 -8.06
C SER A 161 21.73 -11.12 -8.01
N THR A 162 23.04 -11.41 -8.02
CA THR A 162 24.08 -10.36 -8.03
C THR A 162 24.01 -9.46 -9.26
N ASP A 163 23.45 -9.96 -10.37
CA ASP A 163 23.31 -9.24 -11.63
C ASP A 163 21.93 -8.57 -11.79
N ASP A 164 21.10 -8.60 -10.74
CA ASP A 164 19.74 -8.08 -10.78
C ASP A 164 19.71 -6.56 -10.55
N ALA A 165 19.70 -5.81 -11.65
CA ALA A 165 19.59 -4.35 -11.64
C ALA A 165 18.21 -3.82 -11.23
N ILE A 166 17.19 -4.69 -11.07
CA ILE A 166 15.83 -4.28 -10.69
C ILE A 166 15.78 -3.85 -9.22
N TYR A 167 16.58 -4.51 -8.38
CA TYR A 167 16.52 -4.37 -6.93
C TYR A 167 17.74 -3.65 -6.37
N SER A 168 17.50 -2.66 -5.50
CA SER A 168 18.55 -2.05 -4.65
C SER A 168 18.55 -2.65 -3.24
N ASP A 169 19.59 -2.39 -2.45
CA ASP A 169 19.65 -2.80 -1.03
C ASP A 169 18.54 -2.15 -0.19
N GLU A 170 18.09 -0.95 -0.58
CA GLU A 170 16.96 -0.24 0.02
C GLU A 170 15.77 -0.19 -0.94
N HIS A 171 15.43 -1.33 -1.56
CA HIS A 171 14.36 -1.40 -2.54
C HIS A 171 13.04 -0.83 -2.01
N PHE A 172 12.51 -1.40 -0.91
CA PHE A 172 11.33 -0.84 -0.26
C PHE A 172 11.74 0.39 0.56
N ASN A 173 11.28 1.55 0.10
CA ASN A 173 11.54 2.83 0.73
C ASN A 173 10.26 3.67 0.77
N PRO A 174 9.64 3.84 1.95
CA PRO A 174 8.42 4.61 2.08
C PRO A 174 8.51 6.04 1.54
N LYS A 175 9.70 6.67 1.53
CA LYS A 175 9.91 8.01 0.94
C LYS A 175 9.71 8.03 -0.57
N LEU A 176 10.10 6.95 -1.26
CA LEU A 176 9.93 6.82 -2.70
C LEU A 176 8.47 6.60 -3.08
N GLY A 177 7.65 6.12 -2.15
CA GLY A 177 6.23 5.85 -2.38
C GLY A 177 5.90 4.40 -2.69
N ASN A 178 6.89 3.52 -2.82
CA ASN A 178 6.69 2.10 -3.13
C ASN A 178 6.31 1.23 -1.92
N VAL A 179 6.00 1.87 -0.79
CA VAL A 179 5.44 1.24 0.41
C VAL A 179 4.15 1.97 0.80
N ALA A 180 3.06 1.21 0.94
CA ALA A 180 1.81 1.70 1.49
C ALA A 180 1.51 1.09 2.86
N PHE A 181 0.83 1.86 3.70
CA PHE A 181 0.31 1.45 5.00
C PHE A 181 -1.21 1.39 4.89
N ALA A 182 -1.82 0.28 5.31
CA ALA A 182 -3.20 -0.02 4.99
C ALA A 182 -3.98 -0.70 6.12
N SER A 183 -5.30 -0.49 6.08
CA SER A 183 -6.31 -1.39 6.64
C SER A 183 -7.30 -1.76 5.55
N GLY A 184 -7.12 -2.93 4.95
CA GLY A 184 -8.09 -3.46 3.98
C GLY A 184 -9.48 -3.61 4.59
N LYS A 185 -9.57 -3.99 5.88
CA LYS A 185 -10.84 -4.16 6.59
C LYS A 185 -11.67 -2.87 6.65
N HIS A 186 -11.00 -1.75 6.93
CA HIS A 186 -11.65 -0.43 7.01
C HIS A 186 -11.56 0.36 5.70
N GLY A 187 -11.02 -0.25 4.63
CA GLY A 187 -10.99 0.32 3.28
C GLY A 187 -10.07 1.51 3.11
N TRP A 188 -9.03 1.66 3.95
CA TRP A 188 -8.09 2.77 3.85
C TRP A 188 -6.65 2.34 3.63
N ALA A 189 -5.90 3.15 2.90
CA ALA A 189 -4.46 3.03 2.75
C ALA A 189 -3.85 4.36 2.35
N PHE A 190 -2.56 4.54 2.61
CA PHE A 190 -1.81 5.72 2.19
C PHE A 190 -0.35 5.38 1.90
N THR A 191 0.27 6.17 1.04
CA THR A 191 1.73 6.27 0.89
C THR A 191 2.24 7.60 1.45
N ILE A 192 3.53 7.68 1.76
CA ILE A 192 4.12 8.93 2.29
C ILE A 192 4.02 10.08 1.27
N PRO A 193 4.28 9.88 -0.05
CA PRO A 193 4.09 10.95 -1.02
C PRO A 193 2.66 11.50 -1.09
N GLN A 194 1.63 10.63 -0.97
CA GLN A 194 0.24 11.08 -0.93
C GLN A 194 -0.01 11.97 0.30
N PHE A 195 0.41 11.51 1.48
CA PHE A 195 0.23 12.27 2.72
C PHE A 195 1.05 13.57 2.74
N ALA A 196 2.25 13.56 2.16
CA ALA A 196 3.09 14.75 2.00
C ALA A 196 2.41 15.81 1.12
N THR A 197 1.72 15.39 0.06
CA THR A 197 0.97 16.29 -0.83
C THR A 197 -0.18 16.95 -0.08
N PHE A 198 -0.98 16.15 0.64
CA PHE A 198 -2.06 16.65 1.50
C PHE A 198 -1.57 17.65 2.56
N LEU A 199 -0.46 17.36 3.24
CA LEU A 199 0.13 18.26 4.25
C LEU A 199 0.67 19.55 3.62
N ALA A 200 1.27 19.46 2.43
CA ALA A 200 1.83 20.59 1.70
C ALA A 200 0.74 21.58 1.26
N GLU A 201 -0.38 21.08 0.74
CA GLU A 201 -1.55 21.88 0.38
C GLU A 201 -2.11 22.62 1.59
N LYS A 202 -2.30 21.91 2.70
CA LYS A 202 -2.81 22.47 3.96
C LYS A 202 -1.88 23.54 4.55
N ALA A 203 -0.57 23.31 4.48
CA ALA A 203 0.45 24.24 4.98
C ALA A 203 0.89 25.31 3.97
N LYS A 204 0.30 25.31 2.75
CA LYS A 204 0.66 26.22 1.64
C LYS A 204 2.18 26.22 1.36
N THR A 205 2.77 25.03 1.28
CA THR A 205 4.20 24.82 1.05
C THR A 205 4.40 23.71 0.02
N THR A 206 5.65 23.32 -0.24
CA THR A 206 5.98 22.27 -1.22
C THR A 206 6.05 20.89 -0.58
N LYS A 207 5.72 19.85 -1.36
CA LYS A 207 5.70 18.43 -0.95
C LYS A 207 7.07 17.94 -0.49
N GLU A 208 8.13 18.40 -1.15
CA GLU A 208 9.52 17.96 -0.93
C GLU A 208 9.99 18.28 0.49
N LYS A 209 9.51 19.40 1.08
CA LYS A 209 9.84 19.78 2.47
C LYS A 209 9.32 18.78 3.50
N TYR A 210 8.27 18.04 3.17
CA TYR A 210 7.71 17.00 4.03
C TYR A 210 8.26 15.61 3.66
N LEU A 211 8.37 15.31 2.37
CA LEU A 211 8.69 13.96 1.88
C LEU A 211 9.90 13.33 2.59
N ASP A 212 11.01 14.07 2.66
CA ASP A 212 12.25 13.58 3.26
C ASP A 212 12.20 13.46 4.79
N ARG A 213 11.27 14.17 5.43
CA ARG A 213 11.18 14.33 6.89
C ARG A 213 10.06 13.51 7.52
N LEU A 214 9.13 13.00 6.71
CA LEU A 214 8.03 12.15 7.16
C LEU A 214 8.47 10.72 7.45
N TRP A 215 9.68 10.29 7.08
CA TRP A 215 10.21 8.95 7.36
C TRP A 215 11.67 9.00 7.78
N GLY A 216 12.09 8.11 8.67
CA GLY A 216 13.46 8.07 9.21
C GLY A 216 13.65 8.98 10.42
N GLU A 217 14.91 9.31 10.69
CA GLU A 217 15.37 10.06 11.88
C GLU A 217 15.18 11.58 11.72
N SER A 218 13.95 12.01 11.45
CA SER A 218 13.56 13.43 11.41
C SER A 218 12.50 13.71 12.46
N TYR A 219 12.68 14.78 13.23
CA TYR A 219 11.84 15.10 14.38
C TYR A 219 11.25 16.50 14.25
N TYR A 220 10.11 16.74 14.87
CA TYR A 220 9.41 18.01 14.89
C TYR A 220 9.01 18.38 16.31
N SER A 221 9.36 19.59 16.72
CA SER A 221 8.91 20.20 17.97
C SER A 221 7.70 21.09 17.67
N SER A 222 6.57 20.79 18.30
CA SER A 222 5.33 21.54 18.13
C SER A 222 5.38 22.89 18.85
N MET A 223 6.11 22.96 19.96
CA MET A 223 6.33 24.21 20.70
C MET A 223 7.21 25.17 19.89
N ASN A 224 8.32 24.68 19.34
CA ASN A 224 9.25 25.50 18.57
C ASN A 224 8.85 25.67 17.10
N LYS A 225 7.85 24.90 16.64
CA LYS A 225 7.40 24.80 15.24
C LYS A 225 8.54 24.55 14.25
N LYS A 226 9.53 23.75 14.66
CA LYS A 226 10.77 23.52 13.90
C LYS A 226 11.05 22.04 13.77
N TRP A 227 11.64 21.70 12.62
CA TRP A 227 12.26 20.40 12.40
C TRP A 227 13.61 20.35 13.11
N LEU A 228 13.89 19.22 13.74
CA LEU A 228 15.06 18.96 14.57
C LEU A 228 15.81 17.74 14.04
N SER A 229 17.13 17.78 14.17
CA SER A 229 17.96 16.59 13.98
C SER A 229 17.74 15.58 15.11
N TYR A 230 18.22 14.35 14.92
CA TYR A 230 18.19 13.33 15.97
C TYR A 230 18.84 13.82 17.27
N GLU A 231 20.02 14.45 17.21
CA GLU A 231 20.72 14.97 18.39
C GLU A 231 19.92 16.05 19.12
N GLN A 232 19.33 16.99 18.37
CA GLN A 232 18.49 18.06 18.91
C GLN A 232 17.18 17.55 19.51
N SER A 233 16.65 16.45 18.98
CA SER A 233 15.44 15.83 19.52
C SER A 233 15.64 15.25 20.92
N ARG A 234 16.85 14.77 21.25
CA ARG A 234 17.14 14.15 22.55
C ARG A 234 17.09 15.14 23.72
N SER A 235 17.31 16.42 23.46
CA SER A 235 17.26 17.50 24.44
C SER A 235 15.94 18.27 24.44
N THR A 236 15.01 17.89 23.56
CA THR A 236 13.73 18.59 23.38
C THR A 236 12.58 17.66 23.75
N ASP A 237 11.95 17.90 24.89
CA ASP A 237 10.92 17.01 25.48
C ASP A 237 9.69 16.81 24.58
N ASP A 238 9.34 17.82 23.77
CA ASP A 238 8.20 17.76 22.85
C ASP A 238 8.55 17.26 21.44
N ALA A 239 9.81 16.86 21.20
CA ALA A 239 10.24 16.42 19.89
C ALA A 239 9.65 15.05 19.56
N LYS A 240 8.83 15.00 18.51
CA LYS A 240 8.24 13.77 18.00
C LYS A 240 8.68 13.53 16.57
N ARG A 241 8.94 12.29 16.21
CA ARG A 241 9.33 11.92 14.85
C ARG A 241 8.28 12.39 13.83
N GLY A 242 8.71 12.81 12.65
CA GLY A 242 7.85 13.38 11.61
C GLY A 242 6.68 12.47 11.23
N PHE A 243 6.95 11.18 10.99
CA PHE A 243 5.90 10.18 10.75
C PHE A 243 4.87 10.15 11.88
N THR A 244 5.36 10.11 13.11
CA THR A 244 4.58 9.98 14.33
C THR A 244 3.69 11.21 14.56
N GLN A 245 4.26 12.41 14.36
CA GLN A 245 3.58 13.69 14.56
C GLN A 245 2.54 14.00 13.48
N PHE A 246 2.88 13.78 12.22
CA PHE A 246 2.06 14.28 11.10
C PHE A 246 1.17 13.22 10.46
N ILE A 247 1.48 11.93 10.61
CA ILE A 247 0.71 10.82 10.02
C ILE A 247 0.00 10.04 11.11
N LEU A 248 0.75 9.45 12.06
CA LEU A 248 0.15 8.56 13.06
C LEU A 248 -0.76 9.28 14.04
N GLN A 249 -0.39 10.45 14.56
CA GLN A 249 -1.26 11.16 15.51
C GLN A 249 -2.65 11.48 14.95
N PRO A 250 -2.81 12.13 13.77
CA PRO A 250 -4.14 12.32 13.18
C PRO A 250 -4.89 11.01 12.95
N LEU A 251 -4.17 9.96 12.55
CA LEU A 251 -4.74 8.63 12.34
C LEU A 251 -5.26 8.01 13.64
N TYR A 252 -4.50 8.10 14.74
CA TYR A 252 -4.91 7.63 16.06
C TYR A 252 -6.13 8.40 16.57
N GLN A 253 -6.12 9.73 16.44
CA GLN A 253 -7.24 10.58 16.87
C GLN A 253 -8.54 10.17 16.18
N ILE A 254 -8.54 10.04 14.86
CA ILE A 254 -9.77 9.70 14.13
C ILE A 254 -10.21 8.25 14.38
N LEU A 255 -9.29 7.30 14.47
CA LEU A 255 -9.61 5.88 14.69
C LEU A 255 -10.15 5.67 16.11
N ASN A 256 -9.54 6.26 17.13
CA ASN A 256 -10.00 6.17 18.51
C ASN A 256 -11.36 6.87 18.69
N ALA A 257 -11.53 8.08 18.13
CA ALA A 257 -12.80 8.79 18.19
C ALA A 257 -13.94 8.00 17.52
N CYS A 258 -13.68 7.33 16.39
CA CYS A 258 -14.66 6.43 15.78
C CYS A 258 -14.93 5.18 16.62
N ALA A 259 -13.89 4.58 17.22
CA ALA A 259 -14.02 3.38 18.05
C ALA A 259 -14.84 3.64 19.32
N GLU A 260 -14.70 4.83 19.91
CA GLU A 260 -15.42 5.28 21.10
C GLU A 260 -16.78 5.94 20.79
N LEU A 261 -17.15 6.04 19.52
CA LEU A 261 -18.36 6.76 19.05
C LEU A 261 -18.41 8.22 19.53
N ASN A 262 -17.26 8.87 19.67
CA ASN A 262 -17.19 10.30 19.99
C ASN A 262 -17.44 11.15 18.74
N MET A 263 -18.71 11.27 18.34
CA MET A 263 -19.08 11.93 17.08
C MET A 263 -18.82 13.44 17.07
N SER A 264 -18.75 14.06 18.25
CA SER A 264 -18.34 15.47 18.38
C SER A 264 -16.90 15.68 17.91
N GLU A 265 -16.01 14.78 18.31
CA GLU A 265 -14.59 14.79 17.94
C GLU A 265 -14.40 14.37 16.48
N VAL A 266 -15.10 13.31 16.02
CA VAL A 266 -15.09 12.88 14.61
C VAL A 266 -15.46 14.06 13.70
N ARG A 267 -16.57 14.76 13.96
CA ARG A 267 -17.00 15.92 13.16
C ARG A 267 -15.98 17.07 13.23
N THR A 268 -15.38 17.30 14.39
CA THR A 268 -14.33 18.32 14.56
C THR A 268 -13.10 17.98 13.72
N ILE A 269 -12.64 16.74 13.73
CA ILE A 269 -11.49 16.27 12.94
C ILE A 269 -11.80 16.38 11.44
N LEU A 270 -12.97 15.90 11.00
CA LEU A 270 -13.41 15.98 9.61
C LEU A 270 -13.43 17.43 9.09
N SER A 271 -13.91 18.38 9.90
CA SER A 271 -13.90 19.80 9.55
C SER A 271 -12.48 20.37 9.42
N LYS A 272 -11.53 19.93 10.26
CA LYS A 272 -10.13 20.36 10.21
C LYS A 272 -9.38 19.78 9.00
N ILE A 273 -9.84 18.66 8.45
CA ILE A 273 -9.26 17.97 7.30
C ILE A 273 -10.01 18.34 5.99
N ASP A 274 -11.10 19.12 6.09
CA ASP A 274 -11.98 19.53 5.00
C ASP A 274 -12.63 18.34 4.26
N ILE A 275 -13.05 17.33 5.02
CA ILE A 275 -13.76 16.16 4.50
C ILE A 275 -15.24 16.25 4.83
N LYS A 276 -16.06 16.20 3.79
CA LYS A 276 -17.53 16.14 3.90
C LYS A 276 -18.00 14.70 3.76
N ILE A 277 -18.79 14.27 4.74
CA ILE A 277 -19.45 12.96 4.76
C ILE A 277 -20.95 13.19 5.00
N PRO A 278 -21.84 12.51 4.26
CA PRO A 278 -23.27 12.55 4.50
C PRO A 278 -23.64 12.18 5.95
N ALA A 279 -24.65 12.85 6.52
CA ALA A 279 -25.02 12.68 7.92
C ALA A 279 -25.50 11.25 8.24
N ASP A 280 -26.20 10.60 7.32
CA ASP A 280 -26.66 9.22 7.41
C ASP A 280 -25.49 8.22 7.53
N LYS A 281 -24.34 8.53 6.94
CA LYS A 281 -23.12 7.71 7.02
C LYS A 281 -22.36 7.88 8.34
N LEU A 282 -22.78 8.83 9.18
CA LEU A 282 -22.22 9.14 10.50
C LEU A 282 -23.27 8.99 11.61
N ASP A 283 -24.42 8.38 11.34
CA ASP A 283 -25.49 8.24 12.32
C ASP A 283 -25.17 7.12 13.33
N GLU A 284 -24.71 7.51 14.51
CA GLU A 284 -24.39 6.61 15.63
C GLU A 284 -25.60 5.83 16.19
N THR A 285 -26.82 6.22 15.85
CA THR A 285 -28.04 5.50 16.25
C THR A 285 -28.36 4.33 15.32
N LEU A 286 -27.86 4.37 14.09
CA LEU A 286 -28.13 3.38 13.04
C LEU A 286 -26.91 2.52 12.72
N LEU A 287 -25.70 3.04 12.92
CA LEU A 287 -24.46 2.42 12.49
C LEU A 287 -23.55 2.08 13.67
N ASP A 288 -22.87 0.94 13.57
CA ASP A 288 -21.85 0.55 14.54
C ASP A 288 -20.54 1.32 14.32
N SER A 289 -19.66 1.32 15.33
CA SER A 289 -18.37 2.02 15.28
C SER A 289 -17.49 1.58 14.12
N LYS A 290 -17.56 0.31 13.72
CA LYS A 290 -16.81 -0.24 12.59
C LYS A 290 -17.30 0.32 11.25
N THR A 291 -18.61 0.45 11.06
CA THR A 291 -19.19 1.00 9.83
C THR A 291 -18.89 2.49 9.72
N ILE A 292 -19.06 3.25 10.82
CA ILE A 292 -18.73 4.69 10.85
C ILE A 292 -17.24 4.89 10.54
N MET A 293 -16.35 4.14 11.19
CA MET A 293 -14.92 4.18 10.93
C MET A 293 -14.61 3.91 9.45
N SER A 294 -15.24 2.89 8.86
CA SER A 294 -15.03 2.56 7.45
C SER A 294 -15.51 3.67 6.52
N ASN A 295 -16.68 4.29 6.80
CA ASN A 295 -17.18 5.42 6.01
C ASN A 295 -16.24 6.63 6.08
N VAL A 296 -15.75 6.95 7.28
CA VAL A 296 -14.80 8.04 7.52
C VAL A 296 -13.48 7.79 6.81
N MET A 297 -12.90 6.62 7.02
CA MET A 297 -11.56 6.32 6.53
C MET A 297 -11.52 6.10 5.01
N LYS A 298 -12.54 5.47 4.42
CA LYS A 298 -12.67 5.36 2.96
C LYS A 298 -12.77 6.71 2.26
N ARG A 299 -13.35 7.71 2.94
CA ARG A 299 -13.45 9.07 2.39
C ARG A 299 -12.15 9.86 2.56
N TRP A 300 -11.43 9.65 3.65
CA TRP A 300 -10.18 10.35 3.93
C TRP A 300 -8.98 9.80 3.15
N LEU A 301 -8.78 8.49 3.19
CA LEU A 301 -7.60 7.81 2.63
C LEU A 301 -8.05 6.57 1.85
N PRO A 302 -8.71 6.72 0.69
CA PRO A 302 -9.25 5.59 -0.05
C PRO A 302 -8.17 4.56 -0.40
N ALA A 303 -8.34 3.30 0.02
CA ALA A 303 -7.32 2.28 -0.20
C ALA A 303 -6.96 2.08 -1.68
N SER A 304 -7.97 2.15 -2.55
CA SER A 304 -7.80 1.99 -3.99
C SER A 304 -6.82 3.01 -4.59
N GLU A 305 -6.81 4.25 -4.11
CA GLU A 305 -5.93 5.29 -4.65
C GLU A 305 -4.48 5.03 -4.30
N ALA A 306 -4.18 4.68 -3.04
CA ALA A 306 -2.85 4.26 -2.63
C ALA A 306 -2.35 3.04 -3.42
N MET A 307 -3.22 2.04 -3.64
CA MET A 307 -2.86 0.85 -4.41
C MET A 307 -2.59 1.20 -5.89
N LEU A 308 -3.40 2.08 -6.50
CA LEU A 308 -3.17 2.53 -7.87
C LEU A 308 -1.87 3.31 -8.03
N HIS A 309 -1.53 4.15 -7.05
CA HIS A 309 -0.26 4.87 -7.07
C HIS A 309 0.92 3.90 -6.99
N LEU A 310 0.83 2.85 -6.15
CA LEU A 310 1.85 1.79 -6.13
C LEU A 310 2.00 1.12 -7.49
N ILE A 311 0.88 0.73 -8.11
CA ILE A 311 0.89 0.01 -9.38
C ILE A 311 1.46 0.89 -10.50
N VAL A 312 0.90 2.08 -10.69
CA VAL A 312 1.20 2.92 -11.86
C VAL A 312 2.57 3.60 -11.75
N LEU A 313 2.98 4.02 -10.54
CA LEU A 313 4.22 4.79 -10.38
C LEU A 313 5.45 3.91 -10.16
N HIS A 314 5.27 2.67 -9.71
CA HIS A 314 6.39 1.83 -9.27
C HIS A 314 6.44 0.43 -9.90
N LEU A 315 5.41 -0.02 -10.62
CA LEU A 315 5.50 -1.25 -11.40
C LEU A 315 5.78 -0.92 -12.87
N PRO A 316 6.58 -1.75 -13.57
CA PRO A 316 6.94 -1.51 -14.96
C PRO A 316 5.76 -1.82 -15.88
N SER A 317 5.69 -1.12 -17.01
CA SER A 317 4.86 -1.56 -18.13
C SER A 317 5.39 -2.87 -18.73
N PRO A 318 4.57 -3.66 -19.44
CA PRO A 318 5.03 -4.86 -20.12
C PRO A 318 6.21 -4.61 -21.06
N VAL A 319 6.21 -3.47 -21.76
CA VAL A 319 7.30 -3.05 -22.66
C VAL A 319 8.61 -2.86 -21.88
N GLN A 320 8.57 -2.24 -20.70
CA GLN A 320 9.75 -2.09 -19.85
C GLN A 320 10.19 -3.43 -19.23
N ALA A 321 9.23 -4.25 -18.79
CA ALA A 321 9.49 -5.52 -18.13
C ALA A 321 10.13 -6.55 -19.08
N GLN A 322 9.61 -6.68 -20.30
CA GLN A 322 10.05 -7.68 -21.26
C GLN A 322 11.54 -7.56 -21.63
N VAL A 323 12.09 -6.33 -21.62
CA VAL A 323 13.52 -6.07 -21.92
C VAL A 323 14.45 -6.90 -21.04
N TYR A 324 14.15 -7.06 -19.75
CA TYR A 324 14.99 -7.82 -18.81
C TYR A 324 14.42 -9.20 -18.46
N ARG A 325 13.11 -9.43 -18.66
CA ARG A 325 12.47 -10.73 -18.36
C ARG A 325 12.64 -11.76 -19.45
N ILE A 326 12.82 -11.35 -20.70
CA ILE A 326 12.89 -12.30 -21.82
C ILE A 326 14.03 -13.32 -21.69
N GLN A 327 15.18 -12.90 -21.15
CA GLN A 327 16.32 -13.79 -20.89
C GLN A 327 15.97 -14.94 -19.93
N HIS A 328 14.98 -14.71 -19.07
CA HIS A 328 14.47 -15.68 -18.10
C HIS A 328 13.30 -16.49 -18.67
N LEU A 329 12.43 -15.86 -19.46
CA LEU A 329 11.20 -16.48 -19.96
C LEU A 329 11.38 -17.31 -21.23
N TYR A 330 12.28 -16.91 -22.12
CA TYR A 330 12.49 -17.51 -23.44
C TYR A 330 13.75 -18.38 -23.46
N GLU A 331 13.58 -19.65 -23.83
CA GLU A 331 14.65 -20.66 -23.85
C GLU A 331 15.47 -20.65 -25.15
N GLY A 332 15.01 -19.94 -26.19
CA GLY A 332 15.69 -19.85 -27.47
C GLY A 332 16.86 -18.85 -27.48
N PRO A 333 17.59 -18.74 -28.62
CA PRO A 333 18.67 -17.77 -28.78
C PRO A 333 18.18 -16.33 -28.58
N GLN A 334 18.92 -15.56 -27.79
CA GLN A 334 18.52 -14.20 -27.39
C GLN A 334 18.63 -13.16 -28.51
N ASP A 335 19.25 -13.54 -29.62
CA ASP A 335 19.48 -12.79 -30.86
C ASP A 335 18.59 -13.27 -32.02
N ASP A 336 17.71 -14.26 -31.80
CA ASP A 336 16.78 -14.70 -32.83
C ASP A 336 15.65 -13.68 -33.05
N GLN A 337 14.91 -13.88 -34.15
CA GLN A 337 13.82 -12.98 -34.55
C GLN A 337 12.70 -12.90 -33.51
N VAL A 338 12.42 -13.99 -32.78
CA VAL A 338 11.35 -14.07 -31.79
C VAL A 338 11.75 -13.27 -30.54
N ALA A 339 12.98 -13.47 -30.07
CA ALA A 339 13.54 -12.75 -28.94
C ALA A 339 13.65 -11.24 -29.22
N CYS A 340 14.05 -10.86 -30.43
CA CYS A 340 14.07 -9.46 -30.83
C CYS A 340 12.67 -8.86 -30.89
N ALA A 341 11.67 -9.59 -31.41
CA ALA A 341 10.29 -9.12 -31.49
C ALA A 341 9.62 -8.99 -30.12
N MET A 342 9.95 -9.83 -29.16
CA MET A 342 9.47 -9.73 -27.78
C MET A 342 10.15 -8.63 -26.95
N LYS A 343 11.32 -8.11 -27.39
CA LYS A 343 12.02 -6.98 -26.75
C LYS A 343 11.60 -5.62 -27.30
N ALA A 344 11.08 -5.59 -28.53
CA ALA A 344 10.64 -4.40 -29.24
C ALA A 344 9.26 -3.96 -28.78
#